data_AF-S0JR88-F1
#
_entry.id   AF-S0JR88-F1
#
_cell.length_a   1.000
_cell.length_b   1.000
_cell.length_c   1.000
_cell.angle_alpha   90.00
_cell.angle_beta   90.00
_cell.angle_gamma   90.00
#
_symmetry.space_group_name_H-M   'P 1'
#
loop_
_entity.id
_entity.type
_entity.pdbx_description
1 polymer ?
#
loop_
_entity_poly.entity_id
_entity_poly.type
_entity_poly.pdbx_seq_one_letter_code
_entity_poly.pdbx_strand_id
1 'polypeptide(L)'
;MKKKITSFLTVLIVLIVGIWQWLNPSEFLEVAEPKQEQKQISEPTNTIDTTINEKTSQSIDDIDLENPPRFENIRVSSLRSVDGDTFAFYTADGKEHKLRLLMVDTPESVKKGVSVQPYGKEASDFTKEQLTKEGVSLVFDKGEVVDNYGRFLAYVYIGENSLQELLLENGLGIVRYVNAGGDSLVEELLTAQEKAQDEKLGVWSKKDYVMQMKNGYYRYNEVE
;
A
#
# COMPACT_ATOMS: atom_id res chain seq x y z
N MET A 1 -4.82 -80.07 26.14
CA MET A 1 -6.20 -79.78 25.70
C MET A 1 -6.19 -79.33 24.25
N LYS A 2 -7.10 -79.86 23.42
CA LYS A 2 -7.16 -79.74 21.95
C LYS A 2 -8.16 -78.65 21.52
N LYS A 3 -7.81 -77.90 20.45
CA LYS A 3 -8.61 -77.29 19.32
C LYS A 3 -9.95 -76.57 19.66
N LYS A 4 -10.32 -75.43 19.07
CA LYS A 4 -10.54 -75.19 17.61
C LYS A 4 -10.52 -73.69 17.25
N ILE A 5 -10.10 -73.43 16.01
CA ILE A 5 -10.20 -72.18 15.24
C ILE A 5 -11.47 -72.26 14.37
N THR A 6 -12.24 -71.17 14.28
CA THR A 6 -13.21 -70.85 13.22
C THR A 6 -13.25 -69.32 13.13
N SER A 7 -12.51 -68.66 12.23
CA SER A 7 -12.92 -68.26 10.87
C SER A 7 -14.28 -67.57 10.80
N PHE A 8 -14.28 -66.24 10.68
CA PHE A 8 -15.24 -65.55 9.81
C PHE A 8 -14.50 -64.48 8.99
N LEU A 9 -14.33 -64.85 7.73
CA LEU A 9 -14.03 -64.01 6.59
C LEU A 9 -15.28 -63.18 6.28
N THR A 10 -15.16 -61.87 6.15
CA THR A 10 -15.82 -61.11 5.06
C THR A 10 -15.18 -59.73 4.96
N VAL A 11 -14.49 -59.54 3.84
CA VAL A 11 -14.08 -58.28 3.23
C VAL A 11 -15.32 -57.44 2.93
N LEU A 12 -15.29 -56.13 3.20
CA LEU A 12 -16.00 -55.20 2.33
C LEU A 12 -15.19 -53.93 2.12
N ILE A 13 -14.70 -53.85 0.90
CA ILE A 13 -13.97 -52.78 0.26
C ILE A 13 -15.01 -52.00 -0.56
N VAL A 14 -14.99 -50.67 -0.44
CA VAL A 14 -15.17 -49.69 -1.54
C VAL A 14 -16.58 -49.20 -1.96
N LEU A 15 -16.70 -47.87 -1.90
CA LEU A 15 -17.20 -46.92 -2.92
C LEU A 15 -18.63 -46.35 -2.89
N ILE A 16 -18.62 -45.02 -3.08
CA ILE A 16 -19.40 -44.22 -4.05
C ILE A 16 -20.81 -43.76 -3.66
N VAL A 17 -20.86 -42.45 -3.40
CA VAL A 17 -21.78 -41.44 -3.94
C VAL A 17 -22.87 -41.94 -4.89
N GLY A 18 -24.13 -41.74 -4.49
CA GLY A 18 -25.32 -41.90 -5.32
C GLY A 18 -26.47 -42.29 -4.41
N ILE A 19 -27.58 -41.56 -4.36
CA ILE A 19 -28.59 -41.61 -5.41
C ILE A 19 -29.37 -40.28 -5.39
N TRP A 20 -29.10 -39.44 -6.38
CA TRP A 20 -30.11 -38.63 -7.04
C TRP A 20 -31.07 -39.58 -7.79
N GLN A 21 -32.35 -39.22 -7.85
CA GLN A 21 -33.42 -39.80 -8.68
C GLN A 21 -34.03 -41.17 -8.28
N TRP A 22 -35.04 -41.13 -7.40
CA TRP A 22 -36.23 -42.00 -7.38
C TRP A 22 -37.12 -41.46 -6.22
N LEU A 23 -38.40 -41.10 -6.31
CA LEU A 23 -39.48 -41.28 -7.28
C LEU A 23 -40.51 -40.15 -7.08
N ASN A 24 -40.90 -39.48 -8.16
CA ASN A 24 -42.21 -38.84 -8.29
C ASN A 24 -43.30 -39.94 -8.38
N PRO A 25 -44.55 -39.72 -7.93
CA PRO A 25 -45.52 -39.10 -8.85
C PRO A 25 -46.68 -38.27 -8.26
N SER A 26 -47.00 -37.20 -8.99
CA SER A 26 -48.31 -36.56 -9.28
C SER A 26 -49.32 -36.28 -8.15
N GLU A 27 -49.53 -34.99 -7.85
CA GLU A 27 -50.85 -34.36 -8.09
C GLU A 27 -50.76 -32.82 -8.24
N PHE A 28 -51.54 -32.34 -9.20
CA PHE A 28 -51.80 -30.98 -9.65
C PHE A 28 -52.10 -29.95 -8.54
N LEU A 29 -51.69 -28.69 -8.76
CA LEU A 29 -52.61 -27.54 -8.77
C LEU A 29 -51.98 -26.36 -9.53
N GLU A 30 -52.75 -25.86 -10.49
CA GLU A 30 -52.44 -24.91 -11.55
C GLU A 30 -52.77 -23.48 -11.13
N VAL A 31 -51.83 -22.52 -11.23
CA VAL A 31 -52.15 -21.07 -11.30
C VAL A 31 -51.11 -20.31 -12.14
N ALA A 32 -51.55 -19.99 -13.37
CA ALA A 32 -51.29 -18.85 -14.26
C ALA A 32 -49.94 -18.08 -14.27
N GLU A 33 -49.33 -18.04 -15.48
CA GLU A 33 -48.23 -17.15 -15.90
C GLU A 33 -48.70 -15.70 -16.19
N PRO A 34 -47.86 -14.67 -15.99
CA PRO A 34 -48.08 -13.35 -16.59
C PRO A 34 -47.42 -13.22 -17.98
N LYS A 35 -48.23 -12.86 -18.96
CA LYS A 35 -47.83 -12.45 -20.32
C LYS A 35 -47.16 -11.08 -20.34
N GLN A 36 -46.17 -10.94 -21.22
CA GLN A 36 -45.59 -9.68 -21.66
C GLN A 36 -46.61 -8.84 -22.45
N GLU A 37 -46.63 -7.53 -22.20
CA GLU A 37 -47.26 -6.54 -23.08
C GLU A 37 -46.32 -5.34 -23.23
N GLN A 38 -45.86 -5.09 -24.47
CA GLN A 38 -45.09 -3.90 -24.87
C GLN A 38 -46.06 -2.73 -25.11
N LYS A 39 -45.75 -1.57 -24.55
CA LYS A 39 -46.27 -0.29 -25.06
C LYS A 39 -45.24 0.82 -24.91
N GLN A 40 -44.76 1.29 -26.06
CA GLN A 40 -43.94 2.48 -26.26
C GLN A 40 -44.78 3.75 -25.99
N ILE A 41 -44.22 4.77 -25.30
CA ILE A 41 -44.40 6.23 -25.53
C ILE A 41 -43.54 7.06 -24.54
N SER A 42 -42.69 7.91 -25.14
CA SER A 42 -42.07 9.19 -24.73
C SER A 42 -41.27 9.37 -23.43
N GLU A 43 -40.07 9.95 -23.61
CA GLU A 43 -39.20 10.61 -22.61
C GLU A 43 -39.95 11.62 -21.71
N PRO A 44 -39.41 11.88 -20.50
CA PRO A 44 -38.55 13.06 -20.40
C PRO A 44 -37.17 12.75 -19.82
N THR A 45 -36.21 13.44 -20.41
CA THR A 45 -34.81 13.61 -20.05
C THR A 45 -34.63 13.88 -18.55
N ASN A 46 -33.81 13.07 -17.89
CA ASN A 46 -33.06 13.51 -16.74
C ASN A 46 -31.68 12.85 -16.81
N THR A 47 -30.81 13.48 -17.59
CA THR A 47 -29.38 13.20 -17.62
C THR A 47 -28.84 13.52 -16.24
N ILE A 48 -28.69 12.49 -15.39
CA ILE A 48 -27.76 12.58 -14.28
C ILE A 48 -26.40 12.53 -14.94
N ASP A 49 -25.84 13.73 -15.06
CA ASP A 49 -24.48 14.00 -15.45
C ASP A 49 -23.56 13.28 -14.45
N THR A 50 -23.18 12.04 -14.76
CA THR A 50 -22.13 11.30 -14.08
C THR A 50 -20.79 11.92 -14.48
N THR A 51 -20.60 13.17 -14.11
CA THR A 51 -19.28 13.77 -13.91
C THR A 51 -18.77 13.24 -12.58
N ILE A 52 -18.38 11.96 -12.55
CA ILE A 52 -17.39 11.51 -11.59
C ILE A 52 -16.08 12.11 -12.12
N ASN A 53 -15.66 13.21 -11.50
CA ASN A 53 -14.35 13.82 -11.66
C ASN A 53 -13.28 12.73 -11.67
N GLU A 54 -12.83 12.33 -12.85
CA GLU A 54 -11.41 12.04 -13.04
C GLU A 54 -10.70 13.36 -12.73
N LYS A 55 -10.32 13.54 -11.47
CA LYS A 55 -9.46 14.63 -11.03
C LYS A 55 -8.18 14.49 -11.86
N THR A 56 -8.07 15.27 -12.92
CA THR A 56 -6.95 15.27 -13.86
C THR A 56 -5.71 15.58 -13.06
N SER A 57 -4.98 14.54 -12.65
CA SER A 57 -3.73 14.71 -11.91
C SER A 57 -2.77 15.54 -12.78
N GLN A 58 -2.42 16.70 -12.26
CA GLN A 58 -1.56 17.67 -12.92
C GLN A 58 -0.16 17.09 -13.09
N SER A 59 0.49 17.32 -14.24
CA SER A 59 1.87 16.91 -14.46
C SER A 59 2.81 17.79 -13.66
N ILE A 60 3.89 17.23 -13.11
CA ILE A 60 4.94 17.98 -12.39
C ILE A 60 5.53 19.12 -13.23
N ASP A 61 5.50 19.00 -14.56
CA ASP A 61 6.02 19.97 -15.51
C ASP A 61 5.18 21.25 -15.62
N ASP A 62 3.91 21.18 -15.22
CA ASP A 62 2.96 22.29 -15.26
C ASP A 62 2.82 23.00 -13.90
N ILE A 63 3.56 22.54 -12.88
CA ILE A 63 3.47 23.04 -11.50
C ILE A 63 4.58 24.05 -11.22
N ASP A 64 4.20 25.15 -10.56
CA ASP A 64 5.15 26.01 -9.87
C ASP A 64 5.69 25.30 -8.62
N LEU A 65 6.89 24.74 -8.70
CA LEU A 65 7.53 24.03 -7.59
C LEU A 65 7.90 24.94 -6.41
N GLU A 66 7.95 26.27 -6.58
CA GLU A 66 8.17 27.19 -5.45
C GLU A 66 6.90 27.29 -4.58
N ASN A 67 5.73 27.09 -5.18
CA ASN A 67 4.45 27.09 -4.50
C ASN A 67 3.47 26.05 -5.08
N PRO A 68 3.73 24.74 -4.85
CA PRO A 68 2.93 23.68 -5.43
C PRO A 68 1.55 23.58 -4.77
N PRO A 69 0.54 23.03 -5.48
CA PRO A 69 -0.77 22.75 -4.89
C PRO A 69 -0.63 21.74 -3.74
N ARG A 70 -1.44 21.93 -2.70
CA ARG A 70 -1.40 21.13 -1.46
C ARG A 70 -2.48 20.08 -1.47
N PHE A 71 -2.14 18.88 -0.99
CA PHE A 71 -3.09 17.76 -0.92
C PHE A 71 -3.64 17.32 -2.29
N GLU A 72 -2.87 17.57 -3.35
CA GLU A 72 -3.20 17.17 -4.71
C GLU A 72 -2.15 16.20 -5.25
N ASN A 73 -2.62 15.21 -6.02
CA ASN A 73 -1.76 14.25 -6.68
C ASN A 73 -1.14 14.88 -7.94
N ILE A 74 0.16 15.11 -7.88
CA ILE A 74 0.95 15.63 -9.00
C ILE A 74 1.71 14.45 -9.63
N ARG A 75 1.41 14.11 -10.88
CA ARG A 75 2.05 13.01 -11.61
C ARG A 75 3.51 13.35 -11.92
N VAL A 76 4.38 12.36 -11.72
CA VAL A 76 5.79 12.44 -12.08
C VAL A 76 6.11 11.35 -13.09
N SER A 77 6.70 11.74 -14.21
CA SER A 77 7.05 10.81 -15.30
C SER A 77 8.32 10.00 -14.99
N SER A 78 9.23 10.55 -14.19
CA SER A 78 10.48 9.90 -13.81
C SER A 78 10.87 10.20 -12.37
N LEU A 79 10.86 9.16 -11.53
CA LEU A 79 11.35 9.17 -10.16
C LEU A 79 12.39 8.06 -10.00
N ARG A 80 13.55 8.40 -9.44
CA ARG A 80 14.66 7.49 -9.17
C ARG A 80 14.93 7.46 -7.67
N SER A 81 14.89 6.28 -7.07
CA SER A 81 15.35 6.10 -5.68
C SER A 81 16.86 6.34 -5.58
N VAL A 82 17.26 7.03 -4.51
CA VAL A 82 18.66 7.23 -4.09
C VAL A 82 18.95 6.39 -2.86
N ASP A 83 18.06 6.45 -1.85
CA ASP A 83 18.03 5.58 -0.68
C ASP A 83 16.56 5.19 -0.38
N GLY A 84 16.29 4.51 0.74
CA GLY A 84 14.94 4.07 1.12
C GLY A 84 13.92 5.21 1.19
N ASP A 85 14.32 6.38 1.66
CA ASP A 85 13.46 7.55 1.86
C ASP A 85 13.84 8.80 1.04
N THR A 86 14.86 8.69 0.19
CA THR A 86 15.42 9.80 -0.58
C THR A 86 15.44 9.46 -2.06
N PHE A 87 15.00 10.42 -2.89
CA PHE A 87 14.70 10.24 -4.31
C PHE A 87 15.23 11.42 -5.13
N ALA A 88 15.25 11.22 -6.44
CA ALA A 88 15.43 12.26 -7.44
C ALA A 88 14.29 12.17 -8.46
N PHE A 89 13.62 13.28 -8.76
CA PHE A 89 12.69 13.39 -9.89
C PHE A 89 13.22 14.36 -10.93
N TYR A 90 12.70 14.25 -12.15
CA TYR A 90 13.10 15.05 -13.28
C TYR A 90 11.89 15.77 -13.87
N THR A 91 12.07 17.06 -14.18
CA THR A 91 11.13 17.84 -15.01
C THR A 91 11.47 17.67 -16.49
N ALA A 92 10.57 18.07 -17.38
CA ALA A 92 10.67 17.90 -18.83
C ALA A 92 11.88 18.63 -19.45
N ASP A 93 12.40 19.66 -18.79
CA ASP A 93 13.65 20.34 -19.14
C ASP A 93 14.92 19.54 -18.78
N GLY A 94 14.77 18.37 -18.15
CA GLY A 94 15.84 17.47 -17.73
C GLY A 94 16.49 17.86 -16.40
N LYS A 95 15.96 18.84 -15.68
CA LYS A 95 16.49 19.28 -14.39
C LYS A 95 16.21 18.24 -13.30
N GLU A 96 17.24 17.90 -12.52
CA GLU A 96 17.13 16.99 -11.38
C GLU A 96 16.70 17.75 -10.12
N HIS A 97 15.69 17.22 -9.43
CA HIS A 97 15.19 17.69 -8.14
C HIS A 97 15.26 16.57 -7.11
N LYS A 98 15.86 16.84 -5.94
CA LYS A 98 15.92 15.86 -4.86
C LYS A 98 14.64 15.90 -4.03
N LEU A 99 14.22 14.76 -3.52
CA LEU A 99 13.03 14.61 -2.70
C LEU A 99 13.32 13.74 -1.48
N ARG A 100 12.80 14.13 -0.32
CA ARG A 100 12.83 13.38 0.94
C ARG A 100 11.39 13.11 1.36
N LEU A 101 11.08 11.85 1.67
CA LEU A 101 9.73 11.50 2.14
C LEU A 101 9.40 12.28 3.41
N LEU A 102 8.18 12.78 3.46
CA LEU A 102 7.62 13.23 4.72
C LEU A 102 7.39 12.05 5.66
N MET A 103 7.57 12.30 6.95
CA MET A 103 7.16 11.45 8.08
C MET A 103 7.80 10.06 8.20
N VAL A 104 8.66 9.63 7.30
CA VAL A 104 9.35 8.32 7.36
C VAL A 104 10.85 8.52 7.36
N ASP A 105 11.59 7.72 8.13
CA ASP A 105 13.05 7.62 8.10
C ASP A 105 13.44 6.15 7.92
N THR A 106 14.26 5.88 6.92
CA THR A 106 14.77 4.52 6.65
C THR A 106 16.23 4.41 7.11
N PRO A 107 16.73 3.23 7.52
CA PRO A 107 18.15 3.10 7.83
C PRO A 107 19.03 3.41 6.62
N GLU A 108 20.14 4.11 6.84
CA GLU A 108 21.02 4.61 5.78
C GLU A 108 21.74 3.47 5.05
N SER A 109 21.77 3.51 3.71
CA SER A 109 22.40 2.45 2.90
C SER A 109 23.48 2.92 1.92
N VAL A 110 23.48 4.20 1.53
CA VAL A 110 24.40 4.72 0.50
C VAL A 110 25.21 5.95 0.92
N LYS A 111 24.98 6.48 2.11
CA LYS A 111 25.62 7.72 2.58
C LYS A 111 27.12 7.56 2.75
N LYS A 112 27.89 8.37 2.02
CA LYS A 112 29.36 8.35 2.07
C LYS A 112 29.86 8.62 3.50
N GLY A 113 30.74 7.75 3.98
CA GLY A 113 31.35 7.86 5.31
C GLY A 113 30.48 7.34 6.45
N VAL A 114 29.31 6.75 6.14
CA VAL A 114 28.46 6.04 7.08
C VAL A 114 28.39 4.58 6.64
N SER A 115 28.56 3.65 7.59
CA SER A 115 28.38 2.23 7.32
C SER A 115 26.93 1.94 6.96
N VAL A 116 26.70 0.98 6.08
CA VAL A 116 25.34 0.49 5.78
C VAL A 116 24.69 0.05 7.08
N GLN A 117 23.57 0.66 7.43
CA GLN A 117 22.84 0.35 8.66
C GLN A 117 22.01 -0.93 8.47
N PRO A 118 21.74 -1.69 9.56
CA PRO A 118 20.82 -2.82 9.51
C PRO A 118 19.48 -2.45 8.87
N TYR A 119 19.00 -3.28 7.93
CA TYR A 119 17.79 -3.08 7.13
C TYR A 119 17.83 -1.94 6.11
N GLY A 120 18.95 -1.21 5.98
CA GLY A 120 19.05 -0.08 5.05
C GLY A 120 19.03 -0.54 3.60
N LYS A 121 19.72 -1.63 3.26
CA LYS A 121 19.71 -2.18 1.90
C LYS A 121 18.32 -2.72 1.53
N GLU A 122 17.67 -3.38 2.48
CA GLU A 122 16.32 -3.91 2.34
C GLU A 122 15.30 -2.79 2.09
N ALA A 123 15.37 -1.69 2.84
CA ALA A 123 14.54 -0.51 2.61
C ALA A 123 14.80 0.12 1.22
N SER A 124 16.09 0.30 0.87
CA SER A 124 16.50 0.84 -0.44
C SER A 124 16.00 -0.02 -1.60
N ASP A 125 16.13 -1.34 -1.51
CA ASP A 125 15.71 -2.26 -2.56
C ASP A 125 14.19 -2.38 -2.66
N PHE A 126 13.48 -2.39 -1.52
CA PHE A 126 12.02 -2.34 -1.51
C PHE A 126 11.51 -1.09 -2.22
N THR A 127 12.05 0.08 -1.87
CA THR A 127 11.69 1.34 -2.52
C THR A 127 11.93 1.28 -4.04
N LYS A 128 13.10 0.78 -4.49
CA LYS A 128 13.38 0.60 -5.92
C LYS A 128 12.36 -0.31 -6.59
N GLU A 129 12.01 -1.43 -5.96
CA GLU A 129 11.01 -2.36 -6.47
C GLU A 129 9.65 -1.69 -6.62
N GLN A 130 9.19 -0.95 -5.61
CA GLN A 130 7.90 -0.25 -5.69
C GLN A 130 7.87 0.76 -6.84
N LEU A 131 8.97 1.47 -7.09
CA LEU A 131 9.07 2.45 -8.20
C LEU A 131 9.10 1.83 -9.60
N THR A 132 9.26 0.51 -9.74
CA THR A 132 9.11 -0.15 -11.05
C THR A 132 7.65 -0.21 -11.51
N LYS A 133 6.71 0.03 -10.59
CA LYS A 133 5.28 0.11 -10.88
C LYS A 133 4.94 1.47 -11.48
N GLU A 134 4.00 1.48 -12.41
CA GLU A 134 3.54 2.72 -13.05
C GLU A 134 2.64 3.55 -12.12
N GLY A 135 2.50 4.84 -12.44
CA GLY A 135 1.56 5.73 -11.75
C GLY A 135 2.12 6.37 -10.47
N VAL A 136 3.31 6.95 -10.54
CA VAL A 136 3.91 7.68 -9.41
C VAL A 136 3.36 9.11 -9.33
N SER A 137 2.94 9.51 -8.13
CA SER A 137 2.56 10.90 -7.83
C SER A 137 3.20 11.42 -6.55
N LEU A 138 3.34 12.74 -6.48
CA LEU A 138 3.77 13.48 -5.30
C LEU A 138 2.58 14.24 -4.71
N VAL A 139 2.52 14.31 -3.39
CA VAL A 139 1.55 15.13 -2.66
C VAL A 139 2.28 16.00 -1.65
N PHE A 140 2.23 17.32 -1.86
CA PHE A 140 2.80 18.29 -0.92
C PHE A 140 1.83 18.60 0.23
N ASP A 141 2.35 18.64 1.45
CA ASP A 141 1.60 18.96 2.67
C ASP A 141 1.62 20.47 2.96
N LYS A 142 0.91 20.92 4.02
CA LYS A 142 0.82 22.33 4.47
C LYS A 142 2.15 22.96 4.90
N GLY A 143 3.15 22.14 5.23
CA GLY A 143 4.47 22.59 5.72
C GLY A 143 5.40 23.14 4.64
N GLU A 144 6.67 23.29 5.02
CA GLU A 144 7.73 23.68 4.08
C GLU A 144 7.80 22.72 2.90
N VAL A 145 7.97 23.27 1.70
CA VAL A 145 8.09 22.50 0.45
C VAL A 145 9.48 21.91 0.31
N VAL A 146 10.48 22.59 0.84
CA VAL A 146 11.90 22.28 0.67
C VAL A 146 12.58 22.34 2.03
N ASP A 147 13.44 21.37 2.33
CA ASP A 147 14.23 21.38 3.56
C ASP A 147 15.51 22.23 3.45
N ASN A 148 16.24 22.36 4.56
CA ASN A 148 17.49 23.10 4.63
C ASN A 148 18.63 22.55 3.74
N TYR A 149 18.44 21.37 3.13
CA TYR A 149 19.38 20.75 2.19
C TYR A 149 18.95 20.91 0.73
N GLY A 150 17.85 21.62 0.47
CA GLY A 150 17.32 21.82 -0.88
C GLY A 150 16.54 20.61 -1.42
N ARG A 151 16.07 19.70 -0.56
CA ARG A 151 15.24 18.56 -0.98
C ARG A 151 13.77 18.92 -0.83
N PHE A 152 12.98 18.62 -1.86
CA PHE A 152 11.53 18.69 -1.79
C PHE A 152 10.97 17.70 -0.76
N LEU A 153 9.90 18.09 -0.09
CA LEU A 153 9.24 17.31 0.96
C LEU A 153 7.83 16.96 0.50
N ALA A 154 7.56 15.66 0.30
CA ALA A 154 6.25 15.21 -0.14
C ALA A 154 5.93 13.80 0.36
N TYR A 155 4.64 13.46 0.30
CA TYR A 155 4.19 12.08 0.25
C TYR A 155 4.31 11.53 -1.17
N VAL A 156 4.61 10.24 -1.29
CA VAL A 156 4.78 9.56 -2.58
C VAL A 156 3.76 8.43 -2.67
N TYR A 157 3.01 8.43 -3.77
CA TYR A 157 2.02 7.41 -4.06
C TYR A 157 2.39 6.63 -5.33
N ILE A 158 2.04 5.34 -5.33
CA ILE A 158 2.27 4.40 -6.42
C ILE A 158 0.92 3.76 -6.76
N GLY A 159 0.26 4.33 -7.77
CA GLY A 159 -1.18 4.22 -7.94
C GLY A 159 -1.88 4.84 -6.72
N GLU A 160 -2.73 4.05 -6.07
CA GLU A 160 -3.44 4.46 -4.85
C GLU A 160 -2.67 4.14 -3.55
N ASN A 161 -1.49 3.50 -3.63
CA ASN A 161 -0.78 3.03 -2.45
C ASN A 161 0.23 4.08 -1.96
N SER A 162 0.19 4.39 -0.66
CA SER A 162 1.19 5.23 0.02
C SER A 162 2.51 4.47 0.17
N LEU A 163 3.60 5.00 -0.41
CA LEU A 163 4.93 4.38 -0.26
C LEU A 163 5.40 4.41 1.19
N GLN A 164 5.09 5.49 1.92
CA GLN A 164 5.40 5.61 3.35
C GLN A 164 4.73 4.51 4.18
N GLU A 165 3.43 4.27 3.98
CA GLU A 165 2.71 3.20 4.69
C GLU A 165 3.33 1.85 4.38
N LEU A 166 3.57 1.56 3.09
CA LEU A 166 4.19 0.31 2.67
C LEU A 166 5.56 0.08 3.34
N LEU A 167 6.41 1.11 3.43
CA LEU A 167 7.69 1.02 4.12
C LEU A 167 7.52 0.71 5.61
N LEU A 168 6.59 1.41 6.28
CA LEU A 168 6.35 1.26 7.71
C LEU A 168 5.72 -0.09 8.06
N GLU A 169 4.72 -0.54 7.30
CA GLU A 169 4.06 -1.84 7.50
C GLU A 169 5.03 -3.02 7.36
N ASN A 170 6.05 -2.89 6.51
CA ASN A 170 7.08 -3.91 6.34
C ASN A 170 8.25 -3.77 7.35
N GLY A 171 8.16 -2.80 8.27
CA GLY A 171 9.21 -2.52 9.25
C GLY A 171 10.52 -2.02 8.63
N LEU A 172 10.47 -1.38 7.46
CA LEU A 172 11.64 -0.89 6.72
C LEU A 172 11.96 0.59 7.01
N GLY A 173 11.22 1.20 7.93
CA GLY A 173 11.45 2.57 8.39
C GLY A 173 10.79 2.82 9.73
N ILE A 174 10.95 4.04 10.24
CA ILE A 174 10.29 4.56 11.43
C ILE A 174 9.58 5.86 11.11
N VAL A 175 8.52 6.18 11.85
CA VAL A 175 7.89 7.49 11.81
C VAL A 175 8.85 8.51 12.39
N ARG A 176 9.22 9.51 11.58
CA ARG A 176 10.09 10.61 11.97
C ARG A 176 9.60 11.92 11.36
N TYR A 177 9.44 12.91 12.22
CA TYR A 177 9.19 14.28 11.78
C TYR A 177 10.44 14.85 11.10
N VAL A 178 10.30 15.16 9.82
CA VAL A 178 11.37 15.73 8.99
C VAL A 178 11.35 17.26 9.06
N ASN A 179 10.15 17.86 9.07
CA ASN A 179 9.92 19.31 9.18
C ASN A 179 8.62 19.62 9.94
N ALA A 180 8.45 20.89 10.33
CA ALA A 180 7.22 21.34 10.96
C ALA A 180 6.07 21.45 9.94
N GLY A 181 4.91 20.91 10.29
CA GLY A 181 3.69 21.01 9.49
C GLY A 181 3.62 20.07 8.28
N GLY A 182 4.57 19.16 8.09
CA GLY A 182 4.49 18.09 7.09
C GLY A 182 3.88 16.79 7.63
N ASP A 183 2.96 16.89 8.59
CA ASP A 183 2.53 15.82 9.48
C ASP A 183 1.05 15.44 9.34
N SER A 184 0.39 15.82 8.24
CA SER A 184 -1.06 15.64 8.10
C SER A 184 -1.51 14.18 8.00
N LEU A 185 -0.59 13.23 7.75
CA LEU A 185 -0.86 11.77 7.73
C LEU A 185 -0.24 11.01 8.92
N VAL A 186 0.10 11.71 10.01
CA VAL A 186 0.86 11.09 11.10
C VAL A 186 0.13 9.92 11.78
N GLU A 187 -1.18 9.99 11.94
CA GLU A 187 -1.97 8.96 12.63
C GLU A 187 -2.05 7.67 11.80
N GLU A 188 -2.24 7.81 10.48
CA GLU A 188 -2.23 6.70 9.52
C GLU A 188 -0.85 6.01 9.50
N LEU A 189 0.22 6.80 9.48
CA LEU A 189 1.58 6.29 9.48
C LEU A 189 1.98 5.63 10.81
N LEU A 190 1.54 6.16 11.95
CA LEU A 190 1.72 5.52 13.25
C LEU A 190 1.00 4.16 13.32
N THR A 191 -0.21 4.08 12.76
CA THR A 191 -0.97 2.83 12.66
C THR A 191 -0.23 1.78 11.80
N ALA A 192 0.30 2.19 10.65
CA ALA A 192 1.12 1.33 9.79
C ALA A 192 2.38 0.83 10.52
N GLN A 193 3.02 1.70 11.29
CA GLN A 193 4.20 1.33 12.08
C GLN A 193 3.87 0.35 13.21
N GLU A 194 2.75 0.55 13.93
CA GLU A 194 2.34 -0.30 15.06
C GLU A 194 2.20 -1.76 14.64
N LYS A 195 1.63 -2.02 13.45
CA LYS A 195 1.56 -3.37 12.87
C LYS A 195 2.94 -4.02 12.75
N ALA A 196 3.95 -3.31 12.25
CA ALA A 196 5.30 -3.83 12.14
C ALA A 196 5.99 -4.00 13.50
N GLN A 197 5.63 -3.19 14.51
CA GLN A 197 6.11 -3.32 15.89
C GLN A 197 5.58 -4.61 16.53
N ASP A 198 4.27 -4.86 16.41
CA ASP A 198 3.59 -6.02 16.98
C ASP A 198 4.08 -7.34 16.36
N GLU A 199 4.26 -7.34 15.03
CA GLU A 199 4.78 -8.48 14.28
C GLU A 199 6.31 -8.60 14.35
N LYS A 200 6.99 -7.62 14.94
CA LYS A 200 8.46 -7.53 15.04
C LYS A 200 9.13 -7.67 13.68
N LEU A 201 8.69 -6.88 12.71
CA LEU A 201 9.23 -6.88 11.35
C LEU A 201 10.42 -5.91 11.21
N GLY A 202 11.34 -6.24 10.29
CA GLY A 202 12.45 -5.38 9.89
C GLY A 202 13.20 -4.79 11.08
N VAL A 203 13.27 -3.46 11.15
CA VAL A 203 13.96 -2.71 12.21
C VAL A 203 13.47 -3.05 13.62
N TRP A 204 12.21 -3.48 13.77
CA TRP A 204 11.60 -3.85 15.05
C TRP A 204 11.96 -5.27 15.50
N SER A 205 12.52 -6.10 14.62
CA SER A 205 12.98 -7.44 14.96
C SER A 205 14.31 -7.44 15.74
N LYS A 206 15.12 -6.38 15.58
CA LYS A 206 16.43 -6.25 16.23
C LYS A 206 16.26 -5.53 17.57
N LYS A 207 16.60 -6.25 18.65
CA LYS A 207 16.54 -5.71 20.01
C LYS A 207 17.42 -4.46 20.15
N ASP A 208 16.89 -3.45 20.84
CA ASP A 208 17.56 -2.18 21.16
C ASP A 208 18.04 -1.38 19.92
N TYR A 209 17.57 -1.73 18.71
CA TYR A 209 17.95 -1.04 17.48
C TYR A 209 17.11 0.21 17.23
N VAL A 210 15.81 0.18 17.52
CA VAL A 210 14.95 1.35 17.52
C VAL A 210 14.64 1.76 18.96
N MET A 211 14.87 3.02 19.29
CA MET A 211 14.60 3.59 20.61
C MET A 211 13.45 4.59 20.55
N GLN A 212 12.46 4.44 21.43
CA GLN A 212 11.48 5.47 21.69
C GLN A 212 12.03 6.47 22.72
N MET A 213 12.00 7.74 22.36
CA MET A 213 12.47 8.86 23.14
C MET A 213 11.38 9.34 24.11
N LYS A 214 11.77 10.08 25.16
CA LYS A 214 10.81 10.60 26.17
C LYS A 214 9.71 11.49 25.59
N ASN A 215 9.97 12.12 24.45
CA ASN A 215 9.02 12.95 23.73
C ASN A 215 8.12 12.15 22.76
N GLY A 216 8.21 10.82 22.75
CA GLY A 216 7.41 9.92 21.92
C GLY A 216 8.04 9.56 20.56
N TYR A 217 9.12 10.24 20.16
CA TYR A 217 9.76 10.08 18.86
C TYR A 217 10.64 8.83 18.81
N TYR A 218 10.79 8.23 17.63
CA TYR A 218 11.68 7.10 17.41
C TYR A 218 13.02 7.55 16.81
N ARG A 219 14.09 6.82 17.11
CA ARG A 219 15.39 6.93 16.43
C ARG A 219 16.11 5.60 16.40
N TYR A 220 17.02 5.43 15.44
CA TYR A 220 17.95 4.31 15.42
C TYR A 220 19.04 4.47 16.49
N ASN A 221 19.46 3.33 17.03
CA ASN A 221 20.61 3.20 17.89
C ASN A 221 21.84 2.93 17.02
N GLU A 222 22.57 3.99 16.67
CA GLU A 222 23.75 3.94 15.78
C GLU A 222 25.01 3.35 16.44
N VAL A 223 24.87 2.64 17.56
CA VAL A 223 25.97 2.09 18.35
C VAL A 223 26.27 0.65 17.91
N GLU A 224 26.69 0.46 16.65
CA GLU A 224 27.38 -0.75 16.17
C GLU A 224 28.50 -0.40 15.17
#